data_AF-A0A0B2ACV4-F1
#
_entry.id   AF-A0A0B2ACV4-F1
#
_cell.length_a   1.000
_cell.length_b   1.000
_cell.length_c   1.000
_cell.angle_alpha   90.00
_cell.angle_beta   90.00
_cell.angle_gamma   90.00
#
_symmetry.space_group_name_H-M   'P 1'
#
loop_
_entity.id
_entity.type
_entity.pdbx_description
1 polymer ?
#
loop_
_entity_poly.entity_id
_entity_poly.type
_entity_poly.pdbx_seq_one_letter_code
_entity_poly.pdbx_strand_id
1 'polypeptide(L)' 'MMPFTIAELAEERADMLPERDTLSSGININVAPVIAFNFALAVNAATINSTATANAGQWLALAQH' A
#
# COMPACT_ATOMS: atom_id res chain seq x y z
N MET A 1 -25.30 -24.24 -23.63
CA MET A 1 -25.10 -22.79 -23.84
C MET A 1 -25.89 -22.42 -25.10
N MET A 2 -26.98 -21.66 -24.97
CA MET A 2 -27.80 -21.24 -26.12
C MET A 2 -27.22 -19.94 -26.69
N PRO A 3 -27.21 -19.74 -28.02
CA PRO A 3 -26.72 -18.51 -28.63
C PRO A 3 -27.67 -17.35 -28.33
N PHE A 4 -27.09 -16.19 -27.99
CA PHE A 4 -27.87 -14.97 -27.76
C PHE A 4 -28.60 -14.53 -29.03
N THR A 5 -29.85 -14.12 -28.88
CA THR A 5 -30.71 -13.64 -29.97
C THR A 5 -30.41 -12.17 -30.28
N ILE A 6 -30.73 -11.72 -31.51
CA ILE A 6 -30.54 -10.32 -31.93
C ILE A 6 -31.30 -9.34 -31.03
N ALA A 7 -32.45 -9.75 -30.49
CA ALA A 7 -33.24 -8.95 -29.55
C ALA A 7 -32.52 -8.76 -28.21
N GLU A 8 -31.89 -9.82 -27.69
CA GLU A 8 -31.10 -9.75 -26.44
C GLU A 8 -29.85 -8.89 -26.61
N LEU A 9 -29.20 -8.92 -27.78
CA LEU A 9 -28.08 -8.04 -28.10
C LEU A 9 -28.49 -6.57 -28.23
N ALA A 10 -29.68 -6.31 -28.78
CA ALA A 10 -30.22 -4.96 -28.92
C ALA A 10 -30.64 -4.34 -27.58
N GLU A 11 -30.86 -5.17 -26.56
CA GLU A 11 -31.19 -4.77 -25.20
C GLU A 11 -29.95 -4.68 -24.29
N GLU A 12 -28.77 -5.04 -24.78
CA GLU A 12 -27.51 -4.86 -24.08
C GLU A 12 -27.20 -3.36 -23.95
N ARG A 13 -27.36 -2.84 -22.74
CA ARG A 13 -27.02 -1.45 -22.41
C ARG A 13 -25.71 -1.44 -21.64
N ALA A 14 -24.78 -0.61 -22.10
CA ALA A 14 -23.61 -0.25 -21.31
C ALA A 14 -24.09 0.55 -20.10
N ASP A 15 -24.16 -0.09 -18.94
CA ASP A 15 -24.45 0.62 -17.70
C ASP A 15 -23.22 1.46 -17.34
N MET A 16 -23.45 2.72 -16.97
CA MET A 16 -22.33 3.58 -16.58
C MET A 16 -21.75 3.02 -15.28
N LEU A 17 -20.47 2.66 -15.31
CA LEU A 17 -19.74 2.35 -14.09
C LEU A 17 -19.88 3.57 -13.17
N PRO A 18 -20.31 3.37 -11.91
CA PRO A 18 -20.49 4.47 -10.97
C PRO A 18 -19.23 5.32 -10.87
N GLU A 19 -19.40 6.63 -10.67
CA GLU A 19 -18.29 7.52 -10.35
C GLU A 19 -17.52 6.99 -9.12
N ARG A 20 -16.22 7.30 -9.02
CA ARG A 20 -15.32 6.78 -7.97
C ARG A 20 -15.88 6.89 -6.54
N ASP A 21 -16.78 7.84 -6.28
CA ASP A 21 -17.45 7.99 -4.99
C ASP A 21 -18.36 6.80 -4.62
N THR A 22 -18.95 6.08 -5.58
CA THR A 22 -19.78 4.91 -5.26
C THR A 22 -18.95 3.66 -4.95
N LEU A 23 -17.72 3.56 -5.47
CA LEU A 23 -16.73 2.57 -4.98
C LEU A 23 -16.33 2.86 -3.51
N SER A 24 -16.57 4.09 -3.02
CA SER A 24 -16.25 4.46 -1.65
C SER A 24 -17.24 3.93 -0.60
N SER A 25 -18.51 3.76 -1.00
CA SER A 25 -19.60 3.33 -0.12
C SER A 25 -19.70 1.81 0.06
N GLY A 26 -18.92 1.03 -0.68
CA GLY A 26 -18.99 -0.45 -0.67
C GLY A 26 -17.83 -1.14 0.04
N ILE A 27 -16.57 -0.68 -0.16
CA ILE A 27 -15.34 -1.05 0.55
C ILE A 27 -14.21 -0.22 -0.10
N ASN A 28 -13.84 0.91 0.49
CA ASN A 28 -12.69 1.74 0.07
C ASN A 28 -11.48 1.45 0.95
N ILE A 29 -10.81 0.32 0.72
CA ILE A 29 -9.66 -0.07 1.54
C ILE A 29 -8.38 0.40 0.84
N ASN A 30 -7.89 1.57 1.26
CA ASN A 30 -6.56 2.05 0.92
C ASN A 30 -5.58 1.66 2.04
N VAL A 31 -4.75 0.65 1.81
CA VAL A 31 -3.82 0.10 2.81
C VAL A 31 -2.39 0.31 2.35
N ALA A 32 -1.64 1.17 3.04
CA ALA A 32 -0.20 1.32 2.86
C ALA A 32 0.54 0.95 4.16
N PRO A 33 0.92 -0.33 4.32
CA PRO A 33 1.71 -0.74 5.47
C PRO A 33 3.14 -0.22 5.28
N VAL A 34 3.56 0.71 6.13
CA VAL A 34 4.95 1.16 6.20
C VAL A 34 5.58 0.51 7.42
N ILE A 35 6.41 -0.49 7.18
CA ILE A 35 7.18 -1.17 8.22
C ILE A 35 8.64 -0.79 8.03
N ALA A 36 9.23 -0.25 9.09
CA ALA A 36 10.59 0.22 9.05
C ALA A 36 11.32 -0.15 10.33
N PHE A 37 12.55 -0.60 10.18
CA PHE A 37 13.41 -0.99 11.28
C PHE A 37 14.73 -0.25 11.15
N ASN A 38 15.14 0.43 12.22
CA ASN A 38 16.44 1.05 12.32
C ASN A 38 17.16 0.50 13.55
N PHE A 39 18.36 -0.01 13.32
CA PHE A 39 19.16 -0.67 14.33
C PHE A 39 20.59 -0.18 14.20
N ALA A 40 21.14 0.29 15.31
CA ALA A 40 22.57 0.59 15.39
C ALA A 40 23.15 -0.07 16.64
N LEU A 41 24.26 -0.78 16.42
CA LEU A 41 24.97 -1.52 17.45
C LEU A 41 26.41 -0.99 17.50
N ALA A 42 26.83 -0.56 18.68
CA ALA A 42 28.18 -0.16 18.98
C ALA A 42 28.72 -1.10 20.07
N VAL A 43 29.77 -1.86 19.75
CA VAL A 43 30.38 -2.82 20.68
C VAL A 43 31.87 -2.56 20.75
N ASN A 44 32.36 -2.44 21.99
CA ASN A 44 33.77 -2.37 22.35
C ASN A 44 34.20 -3.75 22.88
N ALA A 45 34.64 -4.65 21.98
CA ALA A 45 35.09 -5.98 22.37
C ALA A 45 36.61 -5.97 22.64
N ALA A 46 37.01 -6.30 23.87
CA ALA A 46 38.42 -6.36 24.30
C ALA A 46 39.23 -5.05 24.09
N THR A 47 38.65 -3.90 24.43
CA THR A 47 39.28 -2.58 24.21
C THR A 47 39.56 -1.82 25.51
N ILE A 48 40.73 -1.15 25.61
CA ILE A 48 41.10 -0.23 26.69
C ILE A 48 41.12 1.19 26.13
N ASN A 49 40.58 2.17 26.85
CA ASN A 49 40.50 3.58 26.44
C ASN A 49 39.81 3.79 25.06
N SER A 50 38.65 3.17 24.86
CA SER A 50 37.93 3.21 23.56
C SER A 50 36.49 3.70 23.71
N THR A 51 36.04 4.43 22.71
CA THR A 51 34.66 4.95 22.57
C THR A 51 33.99 4.28 21.38
N ALA A 52 32.87 3.59 21.61
CA ALA A 52 32.02 3.08 20.52
C ALA A 52 30.72 3.87 20.50
N THR A 53 30.46 4.53 19.38
CA THR A 53 29.27 5.36 19.18
C THR A 53 28.51 4.83 17.97
N ALA A 54 27.22 4.55 18.17
CA ALA A 54 26.30 4.12 17.13
C ALA A 54 25.17 5.16 17.04
N ASN A 55 24.88 5.61 15.82
CA ASN A 55 23.74 6.47 15.55
C ASN A 55 22.84 5.80 14.51
N ALA A 56 21.55 5.76 14.82
CA ALA A 56 20.50 5.09 14.07
C ALA A 56 19.47 6.15 13.65
N GLY A 57 19.79 6.94 12.63
CA GLY A 57 18.86 7.93 12.08
C GLY A 57 17.91 7.29 11.07
N GLN A 58 16.60 7.47 11.23
CA GLN A 58 15.61 7.06 10.25
C GLN A 58 14.65 8.20 9.92
N TRP A 59 14.46 8.45 8.62
CA TRP A 59 13.40 9.33 8.13
C TRP A 59 12.44 8.50 7.28
N LEU A 60 11.14 8.62 7.54
CA LEU A 60 10.09 7.97 6.77
C LEU A 60 9.10 9.03 6.31
N ALA A 61 8.69 8.95 5.05
CA ALA A 61 7.64 9.77 4.48
C ALA A 61 6.74 8.88 3.63
N LEU A 62 5.43 9.03 3.82
CA LEU A 62 4.40 8.36 3.03
C LEU A 62 3.41 9.42 2.57
N ALA A 63 3.07 9.39 1.28
CA ALA A 63 1.98 10.16 0.71
C ALA A 63 1.00 9.20 0.02
N GLN A 64 -0.29 9.37 0.26
CA GLN A 64 -1.37 8.60 -0.37
C GLN A 64 -2.46 9.56 -0.88
N HIS A 65 -3.20 9.13 -1.91
CA HIS A 65 -4.34 9.81 -2.52
C HIS A 65 -5.57 8.88 -2.50
#